data_AF-A0A969LHF4-F1
#
_entry.id   AF-A0A969LHF4-F1
#
_cell.length_a   1.000
_cell.length_b   1.000
_cell.length_c   1.000
_cell.angle_alpha   90.00
_cell.angle_beta   90.00
_cell.angle_gamma   90.00
#
_symmetry.space_group_name_H-M   'P 1'
#
loop_
_entity.id
_entity.type
_entity.pdbx_description
1 polymer ?
#
loop_
_entity_poly.entity_id
_entity_poly.type
_entity_poly.pdbx_seq_one_letter_code
_entity_poly.pdbx_strand_id
1 'polypeptide(L)'
;MDVTIEARQIIEPQTREPWLELSVHNTGSAHSEGEGSGAHIGIGNTRERLRAMYGDRFTVQFGSGEAGGFLARLRMPLRDGMEE
;
A
#
# COMPACT_ATOMS: atom_id res chain seq x y z
N MET A 1 7.06 -6.63 17.02
CA MET A 1 6.78 -6.39 15.59
C MET A 1 6.19 -5.01 15.53
N ASP A 2 6.95 -4.04 15.03
CA ASP A 2 6.49 -2.67 14.89
C ASP A 2 6.00 -2.47 13.46
N VAL A 3 4.79 -1.92 13.31
CA VAL A 3 4.20 -1.59 12.02
C VAL A 3 4.02 -0.09 11.98
N THR A 4 4.72 0.56 11.06
CA THR A 4 4.60 1.99 10.82
C THR A 4 3.80 2.23 9.53
N ILE A 5 2.85 3.16 9.59
CA ILE A 5 2.07 3.59 8.43
C ILE A 5 2.34 5.07 8.20
N GLU A 6 2.80 5.39 7.00
CA GLU A 6 3.09 6.75 6.56
C GLU A 6 2.16 7.12 5.41
N ALA A 7 1.45 8.23 5.55
CA ALA A 7 0.58 8.77 4.52
C ALA A 7 1.11 10.13 4.07
N ARG A 8 1.23 10.32 2.76
CA ARG A 8 1.60 11.61 2.18
C ARG A 8 0.71 11.94 0.99
N GLN A 9 0.27 13.18 0.94
CA GLN A 9 -0.35 13.72 -0.26
C GLN A 9 0.74 14.14 -1.24
N ILE A 10 0.56 13.80 -2.50
CA ILE A 10 1.40 14.25 -3.61
C ILE A 10 0.51 14.91 -4.65
N ILE A 11 1.01 15.95 -5.31
CA ILE A 11 0.32 16.57 -6.45
C ILE A 11 1.01 16.09 -7.72
N GLU A 12 0.26 15.47 -8.62
CA GLU A 12 0.82 15.02 -9.89
C GLU A 12 1.13 16.24 -10.77
N PRO A 13 2.39 16.43 -11.22
CA PRO A 13 2.80 17.70 -11.82
C PRO A 13 2.11 18.00 -13.16
N GLN A 14 1.71 16.96 -13.88
CA GLN A 14 1.11 17.06 -15.22
C GLN A 14 -0.37 17.40 -15.14
N THR A 15 -1.12 16.70 -14.29
CA THR A 15 -2.58 16.81 -14.17
C THR A 15 -2.99 17.79 -13.07
N ARG A 16 -2.07 18.14 -12.15
CA ARG A 16 -2.34 18.87 -10.90
C ARG A 16 -3.36 18.16 -10.00
N GLU A 17 -3.65 16.89 -10.27
CA GLU A 17 -4.54 16.08 -9.45
C GLU A 17 -3.85 15.68 -8.14
N PRO A 18 -4.56 15.67 -7.00
CA PRO A 18 -4.03 15.16 -5.76
C PRO A 18 -4.05 13.64 -5.74
N TRP A 19 -2.97 13.05 -5.24
CA TRP A 19 -2.82 11.62 -5.03
C TRP A 19 -2.40 11.36 -3.59
N LEU A 20 -2.81 10.22 -3.05
CA LEU A 20 -2.31 9.69 -1.80
C LEU A 20 -1.22 8.66 -2.09
N GLU A 21 -0.08 8.78 -1.42
CA GLU A 21 0.91 7.72 -1.29
C GLU A 21 0.91 7.22 0.16
N LEU A 22 0.62 5.93 0.33
CA LEU A 22 0.62 5.23 1.61
C LEU A 22 1.77 4.23 1.62
N SER A 23 2.64 4.30 2.62
CA SER A 23 3.70 3.33 2.85
C SER A 23 3.46 2.60 4.17
N VAL A 24 3.51 1.26 4.13
CA VAL A 24 3.41 0.41 5.30
C VAL A 24 4.72 -0.31 5.49
N HIS A 25 5.38 -0.06 6.60
CA HIS A 25 6.66 -0.63 6.98
C HIS A 25 6.46 -1.58 8.16
N ASN A 26 7.07 -2.75 8.09
CA ASN A 26 7.12 -3.69 9.20
C ASN A 26 8.57 -4.10 9.45
N THR A 27 9.10 -3.78 10.63
CA THR A 27 10.50 -4.04 11.02
C THR A 27 10.69 -5.34 11.81
N GLY A 28 9.65 -6.17 11.92
CA GLY A 28 9.77 -7.48 12.55
C GLY A 28 10.67 -8.42 11.73
N SER A 29 11.66 -9.03 12.39
CA SER A 29 12.47 -10.10 11.81
C SER A 29 11.55 -11.17 11.23
N ALA A 30 11.73 -11.50 9.95
CA ALA A 30 11.04 -12.61 9.32
C ALA A 30 11.28 -13.85 10.19
N HIS A 31 10.28 -14.26 10.97
CA HIS A 31 10.33 -15.57 11.61
C HIS A 31 10.46 -16.57 10.47
N SER A 32 11.50 -17.40 10.57
CA SER A 32 11.96 -18.32 9.55
C SER A 32 10.82 -19.01 8.83
N GLU A 33 10.89 -18.96 7.50
CA GLU A 33 10.36 -19.96 6.56
C GLU A 33 9.19 -20.80 7.08
N GLY A 34 8.03 -20.19 7.09
CA GLY A 34 6.77 -20.90 6.87
C GLY A 34 6.09 -20.20 5.71
N GLU A 35 5.82 -20.91 4.62
CA GLU A 35 4.93 -20.49 3.54
C GLU A 35 3.58 -20.07 4.12
N GLY A 36 3.49 -18.82 4.55
CA GLY A 36 2.29 -18.21 5.09
C GLY A 36 1.32 -17.95 3.96
N SER A 37 0.56 -18.98 3.59
CA SER A 37 -0.54 -18.99 2.61
C SER A 37 -1.56 -17.83 2.79
N GLY A 38 -1.54 -17.12 3.93
CA GLY A 38 -2.38 -15.95 4.21
C GLY A 38 -1.92 -14.61 3.61
N ALA A 39 -0.63 -14.41 3.30
CA ALA A 39 -0.14 -13.14 2.74
C ALA A 39 -0.70 -12.86 1.33
N HIS A 40 -0.89 -13.92 0.54
CA HIS A 40 -1.45 -13.84 -0.80
C HIS A 40 -2.93 -13.46 -0.81
N ILE A 41 -3.70 -13.87 0.20
CA ILE A 41 -5.14 -13.58 0.29
C ILE A 41 -5.36 -12.10 0.63
N GLY A 42 -4.63 -11.57 1.61
CA GLY A 42 -4.75 -10.16 2.03
C GLY A 42 -4.42 -9.20 0.90
N ILE A 43 -3.28 -9.42 0.22
CA ILE A 43 -2.85 -8.58 -0.90
C ILE A 43 -3.77 -8.72 -2.12
N GLY A 44 -4.21 -9.95 -2.44
CA GLY A 44 -5.15 -10.21 -3.52
C GLY A 44 -6.45 -9.43 -3.35
N ASN A 45 -7.08 -9.58 -2.17
CA ASN A 45 -8.29 -8.86 -1.82
C ASN A 45 -8.11 -7.34 -1.86
N THR A 46 -6.98 -6.83 -1.34
CA THR A 46 -6.68 -5.40 -1.41
C THR A 46 -6.57 -4.92 -2.84
N ARG A 47 -5.88 -5.65 -3.73
CA ARG A 47 -5.74 -5.28 -5.15
C ARG A 47 -7.09 -5.31 -5.88
N GLU A 48 -7.91 -6.32 -5.63
CA GLU A 48 -9.25 -6.41 -6.23
C GLU A 48 -10.15 -5.26 -5.79
N ARG A 49 -10.14 -4.93 -4.49
CA ARG A 49 -10.92 -3.80 -3.96
C ARG A 49 -10.41 -2.47 -4.51
N LEU A 50 -9.10 -2.28 -4.60
CA LEU A 50 -8.51 -1.09 -5.21
C LEU A 50 -8.90 -0.99 -6.69
N ARG A 51 -8.88 -2.10 -7.43
CA ARG A 51 -9.33 -2.13 -8.83
C ARG A 51 -10.81 -1.79 -8.97
N ALA A 52 -11.66 -2.28 -8.08
CA ALA A 52 -13.08 -1.93 -8.08
C ALA A 52 -13.32 -0.43 -7.81
N MET A 53 -12.49 0.20 -6.96
CA MET A 53 -12.66 1.61 -6.58
C MET A 53 -11.96 2.60 -7.52
N TYR A 54 -10.80 2.23 -8.07
CA TYR A 54 -9.90 3.12 -8.81
C TYR A 54 -9.65 2.66 -10.26
N GLY A 55 -10.20 1.52 -10.69
CA GLY A 55 -9.88 0.94 -12.00
C GLY A 55 -8.38 0.65 -12.09
N ASP A 56 -7.73 1.18 -13.12
CA ASP A 56 -6.28 1.11 -13.30
C ASP A 56 -5.54 2.34 -12.72
N ARG A 57 -6.25 3.28 -12.10
CA ARG A 57 -5.66 4.49 -11.49
C ARG A 57 -5.11 4.19 -10.09
N PHE A 58 -4.31 3.15 -9.93
CA PHE A 58 -3.56 2.91 -8.70
C PHE A 58 -2.29 2.12 -8.98
N THR A 59 -1.34 2.17 -8.05
CA THR A 59 -0.12 1.35 -8.12
C THR A 59 0.16 0.77 -6.75
N VAL A 60 0.48 -0.52 -6.70
CA VAL A 60 0.96 -1.19 -5.48
C VAL A 60 2.33 -1.79 -5.77
N GLN A 61 3.28 -1.52 -4.89
CA GLN A 61 4.63 -2.07 -4.93
C GLN A 61 4.95 -2.72 -3.60
N PHE A 62 5.65 -3.86 -3.65
CA PHE A 62 6.11 -4.59 -2.47
C PHE A 62 7.62 -4.71 -2.53
N GLY A 63 8.27 -4.65 -1.36
CA GLY A 63 9.71 -4.80 -1.24
C GLY A 63 10.11 -5.23 0.16
N SER A 64 11.40 -5.48 0.33
CA SER A 64 12.00 -5.73 1.63
C SER A 64 12.20 -4.39 2.37
N GLY A 65 11.74 -4.33 3.61
CA GLY A 65 12.02 -3.24 4.55
C GLY A 65 13.38 -3.41 5.23
N GLU A 66 13.74 -2.46 6.10
CA GLU A 66 14.97 -2.53 6.90
C GLU A 66 15.03 -3.84 7.71
N ALA A 67 16.26 -4.36 7.90
CA ALA A 67 16.53 -5.58 8.67
C ALA A 67 15.75 -6.84 8.22
N GLY A 68 15.39 -6.94 6.94
CA GLY A 68 14.62 -8.07 6.40
C GLY A 68 13.11 -7.98 6.65
N GLY A 69 12.64 -6.79 7.01
CA GLY A 69 11.22 -6.47 7.17
C GLY A 69 10.45 -6.42 5.84
N PHE A 70 9.22 -5.92 5.90
CA PHE A 70 8.34 -5.77 4.73
C PHE A 70 8.00 -4.31 4.47
N LEU A 71 7.95 -3.93 3.19
CA LEU A 71 7.54 -2.62 2.72
C LEU A 71 6.44 -2.80 1.66
N ALA A 72 5.28 -2.17 1.88
CA ALA A 72 4.26 -1.98 0.86
C ALA A 72 4.08 -0.49 0.58
N ARG A 73 4.03 -0.12 -0.70
CA ARG A 73 3.73 1.25 -1.14
C ARG A 73 2.52 1.24 -2.08
N LEU A 74 1.48 1.98 -1.71
CA LEU A 74 0.27 2.21 -2.48
C LEU A 74 0.22 3.66 -2.95
N ARG A 75 -0.07 3.88 -4.22
CA ARG A 75 -0.41 5.19 -4.79
C ARG A 75 -1.80 5.14 -5.40
N MET A 76 -2.66 6.09 -5.06
CA MET A 76 -4.02 6.21 -5.59
C MET A 76 -4.47 7.67 -5.61
N PRO A 77 -5.42 8.08 -6.47
CA PRO A 77 -6.03 9.40 -6.45
C PRO A 77 -6.57 9.72 -5.05
N LEU A 78 -6.29 10.92 -4.55
CA LEU A 78 -6.84 11.38 -3.28
C LEU A 78 -8.29 11.77 -3.53
N ARG A 79 -9.22 11.02 -2.97
CA ARG A 79 -10.65 11.37 -2.98
C ARG A 79 -10.96 12.12 -1.70
N ASP A 80 -11.67 13.24 -1.83
CA ASP A 80 -12.28 13.89 -0.67
C ASP A 80 -13.25 12.89 -0.03
N GLY A 81 -13.06 12.63 1.26
CA GLY A 81 -13.73 11.53 1.94
C GLY A 81 -15.20 11.85 2.15
N MET A 82 -16.08 11.23 1.34
CA MET A 82 -17.53 11.12 1.53
C MET A 82 -18.27 12.44 1.74
N GLU A 83 -18.92 12.94 0.69
CA GLU A 83 -20.22 13.60 0.87
C GLU A 83 -21.19 12.54 1.41
N GLU A 84 -21.44 12.55 2.72
CA GLU A 84 -22.69 12.07 3.32
C GLU A 84 -23.56 13.26 3.71
#